data_AF-T1HN01-F1
#
_entry.id   AF-T1HN01-F1
#
_cell.length_a   1.000
_cell.length_b   1.000
_cell.length_c   1.000
_cell.angle_alpha   90.00
_cell.angle_beta   90.00
_cell.angle_gamma   90.00
#
_symmetry.space_group_name_H-M   'P 1'
#
loop_
_entity.id
_entity.type
_entity.pdbx_description
1 polymer ?
#
loop_
_entity_poly.entity_id
_entity_poly.type
_entity_poly.pdbx_seq_one_letter_code
_entity_poly.pdbx_strand_id
1 'polypeptide(L)'
;MRCAQSQKMKGGEVCFRLQPVKLVSDNKTLPDGLKEYTRYGTKQKSRKKEHHNGGDYVIEINGNLLSVLGQGALRFIDRPWNPGKARQVTSVQFSSLDYNYVASVMSKMKTRFPHAEYFNFIDTNISCLGQINSLADLQGLTALTIDAVGNPIHGKPWRSYAIYRLSHWGLKHINGTQITVIEITTSDLEFRGLSDVVISCLPDNLLEPLLDRLQLNGSMTHPREWLDLTEPSIRTVVAKEALQWRKTKQEYSTWREKGKIHLENIISMTLCTLMKLKSLNNEWSVILREIIRDTLVDYSHIDTYMKQCASKGCFGHAFQVR
;
A
#
# COMPACT_ATOMS: atom_id res chain seq x y z
N MET A 1 -44.03 17.98 2.14
CA MET A 1 -44.57 19.02 3.04
C MET A 1 -44.81 18.41 4.41
N ARG A 2 -44.12 18.88 5.45
CA ARG A 2 -44.55 18.93 6.86
C ARG A 2 -43.56 19.81 7.64
N CYS A 3 -44.15 20.85 8.23
CA CYS A 3 -43.71 21.93 9.13
C CYS A 3 -42.23 22.06 9.56
N ALA A 4 -41.66 23.23 9.23
CA ALA A 4 -40.59 23.86 9.99
C ALA A 4 -41.18 24.50 11.27
N GLN A 5 -40.57 24.26 12.43
CA GLN A 5 -40.84 25.03 13.65
C GLN A 5 -39.68 26.01 13.89
N SER A 6 -40.05 27.28 14.07
CA SER A 6 -39.16 28.38 14.43
C SER A 6 -39.11 28.51 15.96
N GLN A 7 -37.91 28.54 16.53
CA GLN A 7 -37.70 29.06 17.89
C GLN A 7 -36.67 30.20 17.83
N LYS A 8 -37.08 31.34 18.38
CA LYS A 8 -36.29 32.57 18.56
C LYS A 8 -35.64 32.52 19.94
N MET A 9 -34.31 32.62 20.03
CA MET A 9 -33.58 32.97 21.25
C MET A 9 -32.50 34.01 20.90
N LYS A 10 -32.31 34.97 21.82
CA LYS A 10 -31.55 36.22 21.66
C LYS A 10 -30.04 35.96 21.62
N GLY A 11 -29.33 36.69 20.76
CA GLY A 11 -27.87 36.63 20.60
C GLY A 11 -27.52 36.24 19.17
N GLY A 12 -27.10 37.22 18.36
CA GLY A 12 -26.89 37.06 16.93
C GLY A 12 -25.70 36.15 16.59
N GLU A 13 -25.97 34.86 16.42
CA GLU A 13 -25.18 33.96 15.58
C GLU A 13 -26.16 32.99 14.88
N VAL A 14 -26.25 33.08 13.55
CA VAL A 14 -27.00 32.10 12.74
C VAL A 14 -26.04 30.97 12.38
N CYS A 15 -26.01 29.92 13.19
CA CYS A 15 -25.28 28.70 12.88
C CYS A 15 -26.17 27.76 12.04
N PHE A 16 -25.90 27.65 10.74
CA PHE A 16 -26.51 26.61 9.91
C PHE A 16 -25.82 25.27 10.16
N ARG A 17 -26.31 24.52 11.15
CA ARG A 17 -25.92 23.12 11.35
C ARG A 17 -26.78 22.22 10.47
N LEU A 18 -26.26 21.81 9.31
CA LEU A 18 -26.86 20.75 8.52
C LEU A 18 -26.76 19.43 9.32
N GLN A 19 -27.90 18.79 9.59
CA GLN A 19 -27.93 17.45 10.17
C GLN A 19 -27.43 16.43 9.12
N PRO A 20 -26.60 15.45 9.50
CA PRO A 20 -26.26 14.35 8.61
C PRO A 20 -27.51 13.52 8.28
N VAL A 21 -27.71 13.26 7.00
CA VAL A 21 -28.75 12.36 6.49
C VAL A 21 -28.46 10.94 7.02
N LYS A 22 -29.36 10.40 7.83
CA LYS A 22 -29.32 8.98 8.21
C LYS A 22 -29.68 8.14 6.99
N LEU A 23 -28.71 7.44 6.41
CA LEU A 23 -28.97 6.32 5.52
C LEU A 23 -29.56 5.19 6.35
N VAL A 24 -30.83 4.87 6.09
CA VAL A 24 -31.53 3.73 6.66
C VAL A 24 -30.92 2.47 6.05
N SER A 25 -30.30 1.64 6.89
CA SER A 25 -29.86 0.29 6.54
C SER A 25 -31.06 -0.66 6.63
N ASP A 26 -31.60 -1.04 5.48
CA ASP A 26 -32.59 -2.12 5.39
C ASP A 26 -31.89 -3.47 5.57
N ASN A 27 -31.79 -3.93 6.83
CA ASN A 27 -31.54 -5.33 7.15
C ASN A 27 -32.86 -6.11 7.03
N LYS A 28 -32.96 -6.97 6.01
CA LYS A 28 -33.97 -8.03 5.95
C LYS A 28 -33.32 -9.39 6.19
N THR A 29 -33.52 -9.89 7.40
CA THR A 29 -33.49 -11.30 7.83
C THR A 29 -34.58 -12.09 7.07
N LEU A 30 -34.32 -13.29 6.54
CA LEU A 30 -34.59 -14.66 7.06
C LEU A 30 -34.54 -15.64 5.83
N PRO A 31 -34.61 -17.00 5.93
CA PRO A 31 -34.46 -17.91 7.08
C PRO A 31 -33.51 -19.12 6.85
N ASP A 32 -33.27 -19.82 7.97
CA ASP A 32 -32.78 -21.20 8.09
C ASP A 32 -33.64 -22.25 7.38
N GLY A 33 -32.98 -23.32 6.91
CA GLY A 33 -33.58 -24.65 6.89
C GLY A 33 -33.40 -25.45 5.60
N LEU A 34 -32.34 -26.27 5.53
CA LEU A 34 -32.42 -27.66 5.05
C LEU A 34 -31.14 -28.41 5.43
N LYS A 35 -31.28 -29.23 6.48
CA LYS A 35 -30.41 -30.38 6.77
C LYS A 35 -30.67 -31.42 5.67
N GLU A 36 -29.66 -32.20 5.27
CA GLU A 36 -29.67 -33.66 5.43
C GLU A 36 -28.41 -34.36 4.89
N TYR A 37 -27.88 -35.23 5.77
CA TYR A 37 -27.15 -36.48 5.60
C TYR A 37 -26.13 -36.72 4.48
N THR A 38 -24.89 -37.01 4.91
CA THR A 38 -24.43 -38.41 4.88
C THR A 38 -23.40 -38.67 5.98
N ARG A 39 -23.69 -39.66 6.84
CA ARG A 39 -22.73 -40.32 7.75
C ARG A 39 -22.09 -41.50 7.00
N TYR A 40 -20.85 -41.84 7.34
CA TYR A 40 -20.41 -43.12 7.92
C TYR A 40 -18.90 -43.32 7.67
N GLY A 41 -18.16 -43.73 8.71
CA GLY A 41 -16.83 -44.32 8.53
C GLY A 41 -15.79 -44.02 9.61
N THR A 42 -16.04 -44.42 10.86
CA THR A 42 -15.00 -44.53 11.89
C THR A 42 -14.13 -45.75 11.59
N LYS A 43 -12.79 -45.62 11.53
CA LYS A 43 -11.82 -46.55 12.15
C LYS A 43 -10.33 -46.16 11.94
N GLN A 44 -9.61 -46.28 13.05
CA GLN A 44 -8.20 -46.66 13.23
C GLN A 44 -7.08 -45.70 12.77
N LYS A 45 -6.60 -44.92 13.74
CA LYS A 45 -5.28 -44.27 13.73
C LYS A 45 -4.18 -45.33 13.82
N SER A 46 -3.48 -45.55 12.71
CA SER A 46 -2.11 -46.07 12.70
C SER A 46 -1.20 -45.03 12.04
N ARG A 47 -0.22 -44.53 12.81
CA ARG A 47 1.01 -43.80 12.41
C ARG A 47 1.15 -43.54 10.89
N LYS A 48 1.13 -42.28 10.42
CA LYS A 48 1.58 -41.95 9.06
C LYS A 48 1.88 -40.46 8.87
N LYS A 49 2.83 -40.25 7.95
CA LYS A 49 3.37 -39.02 7.33
C LYS A 49 2.41 -37.83 7.34
N GLU A 50 2.95 -36.63 7.52
CA GLU A 50 2.26 -35.33 7.38
C GLU A 50 1.72 -35.17 5.94
N HIS A 51 0.59 -35.83 5.67
CA HIS A 51 -0.20 -35.75 4.45
C HIS A 51 -1.42 -34.91 4.77
N HIS A 52 -1.57 -33.78 4.08
CA HIS A 52 -2.75 -32.92 4.19
C HIS A 52 -3.50 -32.91 2.85
N ASN A 53 -4.15 -34.02 2.52
CA ASN A 53 -5.02 -34.11 1.35
C ASN A 53 -6.40 -33.57 1.72
N GLY A 54 -6.76 -32.39 1.20
CA GLY A 54 -8.16 -32.09 0.92
C GLY A 54 -8.38 -32.30 -0.57
N GLY A 55 -9.58 -32.69 -1.01
CA GLY A 55 -9.85 -33.19 -2.36
C GLY A 55 -9.30 -32.39 -3.55
N ASP A 56 -8.94 -31.11 -3.36
CA ASP A 56 -8.52 -30.18 -4.41
C ASP A 56 -7.10 -29.59 -4.23
N TYR A 57 -6.30 -30.06 -3.26
CA TYR A 57 -4.95 -29.56 -3.04
C TYR A 57 -4.03 -30.57 -2.36
N VAL A 58 -2.73 -30.46 -2.65
CA VAL A 58 -1.68 -31.29 -2.07
C VAL A 58 -0.49 -30.40 -1.70
N ILE A 59 0.05 -30.62 -0.51
CA ILE A 59 1.33 -30.04 -0.11
C ILE A 59 2.16 -31.11 0.57
N GLU A 60 3.36 -31.35 0.04
CA GLU A 60 4.24 -32.40 0.55
C GLU A 60 5.71 -32.05 0.39
N ILE A 61 6.52 -32.58 1.31
CA ILE A 61 7.97 -32.52 1.26
C ILE A 61 8.49 -33.89 0.82
N ASN A 62 9.03 -33.93 -0.39
CA ASN A 62 9.66 -35.11 -0.99
C ASN A 62 11.18 -34.91 -1.02
N GLY A 63 11.85 -35.38 0.04
CA GLY A 63 13.28 -35.13 0.23
C GLY A 63 13.55 -33.63 0.36
N ASN A 64 14.23 -33.06 -0.64
CA ASN A 64 14.61 -31.64 -0.67
C ASN A 64 13.63 -30.77 -1.49
N LEU A 65 12.57 -31.37 -2.03
CA LEU A 65 11.55 -30.70 -2.84
C LEU A 65 10.26 -30.49 -2.04
N LEU A 66 9.83 -29.24 -1.93
CA LEU A 66 8.48 -28.90 -1.49
C LEU A 66 7.57 -28.80 -2.72
N SER A 67 6.60 -29.70 -2.84
CA SER A 67 5.58 -29.66 -3.87
C SER A 67 4.31 -29.00 -3.31
N VAL A 68 3.84 -27.95 -3.98
CA VAL A 68 2.64 -27.18 -3.64
C VAL A 68 1.70 -27.22 -4.84
N LEU A 69 0.59 -27.94 -4.70
CA LEU A 69 -0.40 -28.14 -5.76
C LEU A 69 -1.77 -27.70 -5.30
N GLY A 70 -2.43 -26.88 -6.13
CA GLY A 70 -3.79 -26.42 -5.91
C GLY A 70 -3.92 -25.32 -4.85
N GLN A 71 -4.85 -24.40 -5.09
CA GLN A 71 -4.98 -23.13 -4.36
C GLN A 71 -5.09 -23.29 -2.83
N GLY A 72 -5.70 -24.38 -2.39
CA GLY A 72 -5.85 -24.72 -0.98
C GLY A 72 -4.54 -25.05 -0.26
N ALA A 73 -3.45 -25.36 -0.96
CA ALA A 73 -2.16 -25.70 -0.36
C ALA A 73 -1.45 -24.49 0.26
N LEU A 74 -1.67 -23.28 -0.27
CA LEU A 74 -0.96 -22.07 0.15
C LEU A 74 -1.19 -21.71 1.63
N ARG A 75 -2.35 -22.06 2.21
CA ARG A 75 -2.65 -21.84 3.64
C ARG A 75 -1.81 -22.68 4.60
N PHE A 76 -1.10 -23.69 4.09
CA PHE A 76 -0.23 -24.56 4.86
C PHE A 76 1.24 -24.13 4.83
N ILE A 77 1.61 -23.19 3.94
CA ILE A 77 2.98 -22.67 3.87
C ILE A 77 3.38 -22.01 5.19
N ASP A 78 2.51 -21.20 5.77
CA ASP A 78 2.78 -20.48 7.03
C ASP A 78 2.49 -21.32 8.30
N ARG A 79 2.15 -22.60 8.15
CA ARG A 79 1.96 -23.47 9.32
C ARG A 79 3.32 -23.91 9.89
N PRO A 80 3.38 -24.28 11.17
CA PRO A 80 4.59 -24.87 11.73
C PRO A 80 4.91 -26.19 11.02
N TRP A 81 6.09 -26.26 10.42
CA TRP A 81 6.67 -27.46 9.81
C TRP A 81 7.68 -28.11 10.76
N ASN A 82 7.95 -29.40 10.56
CA ASN A 82 9.07 -30.03 11.23
C ASN A 82 10.40 -29.33 10.81
N PRO A 83 11.14 -28.72 11.76
CA PRO A 83 12.30 -27.90 11.43
C PRO A 83 13.46 -28.70 10.80
N GLY A 84 13.55 -30.00 11.09
CA GLY A 84 14.55 -30.87 10.46
C GLY A 84 14.30 -31.03 8.97
N LYS A 85 13.05 -31.32 8.59
CA LYS A 85 12.66 -31.47 7.17
C LYS A 85 12.62 -30.15 6.43
N ALA A 86 12.09 -29.10 7.07
CA ALA A 86 11.98 -27.79 6.45
C ALA A 86 13.35 -27.19 6.07
N ARG A 87 14.41 -27.47 6.85
CA ARG A 87 15.79 -27.08 6.52
C ARG A 87 16.40 -27.89 5.37
N GLN A 88 15.89 -29.08 5.07
CA GLN A 88 16.37 -29.89 3.95
C GLN A 88 15.77 -29.45 2.62
N VAL A 89 14.68 -28.67 2.65
CA VAL A 89 14.05 -28.15 1.44
C VAL A 89 14.97 -27.12 0.78
N THR A 90 15.43 -27.46 -0.42
CA THR A 90 16.20 -26.56 -1.29
C THR A 90 15.37 -26.08 -2.46
N SER A 91 14.42 -26.90 -2.91
CA SER A 91 13.64 -26.66 -4.12
C SER A 91 12.16 -26.56 -3.79
N VAL A 92 11.45 -25.62 -4.42
CA VAL A 92 10.02 -25.41 -4.26
C VAL A 92 9.35 -25.41 -5.62
N GLN A 93 8.28 -26.20 -5.76
CA GLN A 93 7.50 -26.30 -6.98
C GLN A 93 6.05 -25.91 -6.71
N PHE A 94 5.57 -24.93 -7.46
CA PHE A 94 4.18 -24.50 -7.48
C PHE A 94 3.51 -25.03 -8.75
N SER A 95 2.43 -25.79 -8.61
CA SER A 95 1.71 -26.42 -9.74
C SER A 95 0.21 -26.12 -9.70
N SER A 96 -0.37 -25.69 -10.82
CA SER A 96 -1.81 -25.43 -10.99
C SER A 96 -2.38 -24.50 -9.92
N LEU A 97 -1.85 -23.28 -9.90
CA LEU A 97 -2.11 -22.23 -8.89
C LEU A 97 -2.32 -20.88 -9.58
N ASP A 98 -2.96 -19.91 -8.96
CA ASP A 98 -2.87 -18.53 -9.44
C ASP A 98 -1.71 -17.82 -8.73
N TYR A 99 -0.73 -17.36 -9.52
CA TYR A 99 0.49 -16.70 -9.04
C TYR A 99 0.21 -15.52 -8.12
N ASN A 100 -0.90 -14.80 -8.29
CA ASN A 100 -1.23 -13.67 -7.41
C ASN A 100 -1.35 -14.11 -5.95
N TYR A 101 -1.81 -15.33 -5.70
CA TYR A 101 -1.87 -15.87 -4.35
C TYR A 101 -0.54 -16.45 -3.90
N VAL A 102 0.24 -17.03 -4.82
CA VAL A 102 1.62 -17.46 -4.53
C VAL A 102 2.48 -16.26 -4.09
N ALA A 103 2.35 -15.12 -4.76
CA ALA A 103 3.01 -13.87 -4.40
C ALA A 103 2.67 -13.42 -2.95
N SER A 104 1.44 -13.67 -2.48
CA SER A 104 1.01 -13.27 -1.13
C SER A 104 1.70 -14.04 0.02
N VAL A 105 2.28 -15.20 -0.27
CA VAL A 105 2.98 -16.05 0.70
C VAL A 105 4.49 -16.03 0.54
N MET A 106 4.99 -15.33 -0.48
CA MET A 106 6.41 -15.35 -0.88
C MET A 106 7.35 -14.89 0.23
N SER A 107 7.00 -13.80 0.92
CA SER A 107 7.75 -13.26 2.05
C SER A 107 7.88 -14.21 3.24
N LYS A 108 6.95 -15.17 3.38
CA LYS A 108 6.94 -16.15 4.47
C LYS A 108 7.77 -17.39 4.15
N MET A 109 8.10 -17.61 2.87
CA MET A 109 8.81 -18.80 2.41
C MET A 109 10.19 -18.91 3.05
N LYS A 110 10.97 -17.82 3.06
CA LYS A 110 12.33 -17.83 3.63
C LYS A 110 12.34 -18.00 5.15
N THR A 111 11.28 -17.57 5.85
CA THR A 111 11.14 -17.83 7.29
C THR A 111 10.89 -19.31 7.59
N ARG A 112 10.12 -20.00 6.74
CA ARG A 112 9.74 -21.41 6.94
C ARG A 112 10.73 -22.39 6.32
N PHE A 113 11.35 -22.03 5.21
CA PHE A 113 12.29 -22.81 4.42
C PHE A 113 13.54 -21.97 4.12
N PRO A 114 14.46 -21.83 5.08
CA PRO A 114 15.61 -20.92 4.96
C PRO A 114 16.55 -21.24 3.78
N HIS A 115 16.68 -22.52 3.44
CA HIS A 115 17.58 -23.01 2.39
C HIS A 115 16.91 -23.18 1.02
N ALA A 116 15.66 -22.72 0.86
CA ALA A 116 14.98 -22.76 -0.42
C ALA A 116 15.62 -21.76 -1.40
N GLU A 117 16.21 -22.26 -2.49
CA GLU A 117 16.94 -21.47 -3.49
C GLU A 117 16.46 -21.70 -4.92
N TYR A 118 15.79 -22.83 -5.18
CA TYR A 118 15.32 -23.22 -6.52
C TYR A 118 13.80 -23.14 -6.56
N PHE A 119 13.24 -22.31 -7.42
CA PHE A 119 11.79 -22.10 -7.51
C PHE A 119 11.28 -22.46 -8.91
N ASN A 120 10.29 -23.35 -8.95
CA ASN A 120 9.66 -23.81 -10.17
C ASN A 120 8.17 -23.46 -10.18
N PHE A 121 7.70 -22.89 -11.28
CA PHE A 121 6.33 -22.44 -11.48
C PHE A 121 5.73 -23.13 -12.72
N ILE A 122 4.80 -24.05 -12.49
CA ILE A 122 4.10 -24.80 -13.54
C ILE A 122 2.62 -24.43 -13.47
N ASP A 123 2.03 -24.02 -14.60
CA ASP A 123 0.61 -23.70 -14.67
C ASP A 123 0.18 -22.70 -13.57
N THR A 124 0.95 -21.60 -13.45
CA THR A 124 0.73 -20.60 -12.40
C THR A 124 0.07 -19.31 -12.87
N ASN A 125 -0.27 -19.20 -14.15
CA ASN A 125 -0.88 -18.03 -14.77
C ASN A 125 -0.07 -16.72 -14.59
N ILE A 126 1.27 -16.82 -14.64
CA ILE A 126 2.12 -15.62 -14.70
C ILE A 126 1.95 -14.98 -16.08
N SER A 127 1.50 -13.72 -16.12
CA SER A 127 1.06 -13.02 -17.33
C SER A 127 1.74 -11.66 -17.57
N CYS A 128 2.31 -11.03 -16.54
CA CYS A 128 2.98 -9.74 -16.69
C CYS A 128 4.34 -9.68 -15.97
N LEU A 129 5.23 -8.82 -16.48
CA LEU A 129 6.57 -8.63 -15.92
C LEU A 129 6.52 -8.16 -14.46
N GLY A 130 5.53 -7.33 -14.10
CA GLY A 130 5.36 -6.86 -12.74
C GLY A 130 5.22 -7.98 -11.70
N GLN A 131 4.67 -9.14 -12.07
CA GLN A 131 4.57 -10.30 -11.18
C GLN A 131 5.94 -10.84 -10.77
N ILE A 132 6.96 -10.72 -11.62
CA ILE A 132 8.33 -11.15 -11.30
C ILE A 132 8.88 -10.34 -10.11
N ASN A 133 8.40 -9.12 -9.88
CA ASN A 133 8.86 -8.29 -8.77
C ASN A 133 8.54 -8.91 -7.39
N SER A 134 7.51 -9.76 -7.24
CA SER A 134 7.30 -10.46 -5.96
C SER A 134 8.35 -11.51 -5.65
N LEU A 135 9.10 -11.99 -6.65
CA LEU A 135 10.19 -12.94 -6.41
C LEU A 135 11.36 -12.32 -5.65
N ALA A 136 11.47 -10.99 -5.61
CA ALA A 136 12.50 -10.30 -4.83
C ALA A 136 12.33 -10.49 -3.31
N ASP A 137 11.15 -10.89 -2.84
CA ASP A 137 10.93 -11.26 -1.44
C ASP A 137 11.69 -12.56 -1.07
N LEU A 138 12.12 -13.35 -2.08
CA LEU A 138 12.95 -14.54 -1.92
C LEU A 138 14.44 -14.22 -1.98
N GLN A 139 14.95 -13.46 -1.01
CA GLN A 139 16.38 -13.12 -0.94
C GLN A 139 17.26 -14.39 -1.02
N GLY A 140 18.26 -14.42 -1.92
CA GLY A 140 19.05 -15.61 -2.18
C GLY A 140 18.30 -16.65 -3.04
N LEU A 141 17.68 -16.21 -4.12
CA LEU A 141 17.10 -17.06 -5.17
C LEU A 141 18.22 -17.41 -6.17
N THR A 142 18.61 -18.68 -6.26
CA THR A 142 19.71 -19.12 -7.14
C THR A 142 19.21 -19.53 -8.52
N ALA A 143 18.03 -20.16 -8.59
CA ALA A 143 17.46 -20.63 -9.86
C ALA A 143 15.95 -20.41 -9.95
N LEU A 144 15.50 -19.93 -11.11
CA LEU A 144 14.09 -19.70 -11.42
C LEU A 144 13.69 -20.53 -12.64
N THR A 145 12.63 -21.31 -12.52
CA THR A 145 12.02 -22.02 -13.65
C THR A 145 10.57 -21.60 -13.77
N ILE A 146 10.18 -21.08 -14.92
CA ILE A 146 8.79 -20.78 -15.28
C ILE A 146 8.46 -21.61 -16.50
N ASP A 147 7.58 -22.59 -16.34
CA ASP A 147 7.17 -23.49 -17.41
C ASP A 147 6.36 -22.74 -18.49
N ALA A 148 6.48 -23.17 -19.75
CA ALA A 148 5.72 -22.59 -20.85
C ALA A 148 4.23 -22.89 -20.75
N VAL A 149 3.88 -24.04 -20.17
CA VAL A 149 2.51 -24.48 -19.98
C VAL A 149 1.86 -23.70 -18.84
N GLY A 150 0.77 -23.02 -19.17
CA GLY A 150 -0.06 -22.27 -18.23
C GLY A 150 0.57 -20.98 -17.69
N ASN A 151 1.64 -20.47 -18.30
CA ASN A 151 2.19 -19.14 -18.00
C ASN A 151 2.28 -18.26 -19.26
N PRO A 152 1.32 -17.35 -19.49
CA PRO A 152 1.30 -16.45 -20.66
C PRO A 152 2.53 -15.53 -20.80
N ILE A 153 3.34 -15.38 -19.75
CA ILE A 153 4.53 -14.53 -19.75
C ILE A 153 5.58 -14.93 -20.80
N HIS A 154 5.59 -16.18 -21.27
CA HIS A 154 6.49 -16.65 -22.34
C HIS A 154 6.31 -15.92 -23.67
N GLY A 155 5.16 -15.27 -23.90
CA GLY A 155 4.96 -14.39 -25.07
C GLY A 155 5.66 -13.03 -24.97
N LYS A 156 6.41 -12.75 -23.90
CA LYS A 156 7.09 -11.46 -23.63
C LYS A 156 8.59 -11.68 -23.37
N PRO A 157 9.44 -10.65 -23.52
CA PRO A 157 10.87 -10.73 -23.18
C PRO A 157 11.08 -10.71 -21.65
N TRP A 158 10.54 -11.70 -20.95
CA TRP A 158 10.54 -11.73 -19.49
C TRP A 158 11.88 -12.15 -18.90
N ARG A 159 12.69 -12.89 -19.67
CA ARG A 159 14.02 -13.32 -19.26
C ARG A 159 14.93 -12.13 -18.98
N SER A 160 15.04 -11.16 -19.90
CA SER A 160 15.89 -9.97 -19.69
C SER A 160 15.40 -9.17 -18.48
N TYR A 161 14.09 -9.02 -18.31
CA TYR A 161 13.52 -8.37 -17.13
C TYR A 161 13.82 -9.12 -15.82
N ALA A 162 13.71 -10.44 -15.80
CA ALA A 162 14.04 -11.25 -14.64
C ALA A 162 15.52 -11.14 -14.27
N ILE A 163 16.42 -11.12 -15.26
CA ILE A 163 17.85 -10.90 -15.06
C ILE A 163 18.10 -9.52 -14.47
N TYR A 164 17.55 -8.46 -15.07
CA TYR A 164 17.64 -7.10 -14.54
C TYR A 164 17.17 -7.03 -13.08
N ARG A 165 16.00 -7.60 -12.76
CA ARG A 165 15.37 -7.45 -11.45
C ARG A 165 15.97 -8.31 -10.34
N LEU A 166 16.45 -9.52 -10.66
CA LEU A 166 16.77 -10.55 -9.64
C LEU A 166 18.27 -10.89 -9.59
N SER A 167 19.09 -10.40 -10.52
CA SER A 167 20.54 -10.66 -10.56
C SER A 167 21.25 -10.26 -9.27
N HIS A 168 20.92 -9.11 -8.67
CA HIS A 168 21.55 -8.66 -7.42
C HIS A 168 21.18 -9.52 -6.20
N TRP A 169 20.13 -10.35 -6.30
CA TRP A 169 19.76 -11.33 -5.27
C TRP A 169 20.46 -12.68 -5.42
N GLY A 170 21.33 -12.83 -6.42
CA GLY A 170 22.12 -14.04 -6.63
C GLY A 170 21.53 -15.02 -7.65
N LEU A 171 20.62 -14.58 -8.51
CA LEU A 171 20.07 -15.42 -9.58
C LEU A 171 21.16 -15.83 -10.56
N LYS A 172 21.35 -17.15 -10.73
CA LYS A 172 22.38 -17.74 -11.62
C LYS A 172 21.79 -18.53 -12.78
N HIS A 173 20.61 -19.10 -12.61
CA HIS A 173 19.97 -19.95 -13.62
C HIS A 173 18.52 -19.54 -13.86
N ILE A 174 18.12 -19.45 -15.14
CA ILE A 174 16.72 -19.30 -15.54
C ILE A 174 16.39 -20.39 -16.55
N ASN A 175 15.35 -21.18 -16.27
CA ASN A 175 14.90 -22.32 -17.09
C ASN A 175 16.05 -23.29 -17.46
N GLY A 176 16.94 -23.57 -16.50
CA GLY A 176 18.11 -24.45 -16.70
C GLY A 176 19.31 -23.78 -17.40
N THR A 177 19.13 -22.62 -18.03
CA THR A 177 20.21 -21.87 -18.69
C THR A 177 20.91 -20.95 -17.70
N GLN A 178 22.24 -21.00 -17.66
CA GLN A 178 23.07 -20.10 -16.86
C GLN A 178 22.96 -18.65 -17.37
N ILE A 179 22.92 -17.70 -16.44
CA ILE A 179 22.96 -16.27 -16.75
C ILE A 179 24.42 -15.86 -16.95
N THR A 180 24.69 -15.20 -18.07
CA THR A 180 26.01 -14.65 -18.39
C THR A 180 26.15 -13.20 -17.94
N VAL A 181 27.38 -12.75 -17.69
CA VAL A 181 27.65 -11.34 -17.33
C VAL A 181 27.20 -10.39 -18.46
N ILE A 182 27.30 -10.81 -19.72
CA ILE A 182 26.86 -10.02 -20.87
C ILE A 182 25.35 -9.81 -20.84
N GLU A 183 24.56 -10.85 -20.52
CA GLU A 183 23.10 -10.72 -20.36
C GLU A 183 22.74 -9.78 -19.22
N ILE A 184 23.49 -9.79 -18.10
CA ILE A 184 23.27 -8.87 -16.99
C ILE A 184 23.49 -7.42 -17.46
N THR A 185 24.64 -7.12 -18.07
CA THR A 185 24.95 -5.78 -18.57
C THR A 185 23.94 -5.31 -19.63
N THR A 186 23.55 -6.20 -20.54
CA THR A 186 22.58 -5.88 -21.60
C THR A 186 21.19 -5.58 -21.00
N SER A 187 20.76 -6.38 -20.02
CA SER A 187 19.48 -6.16 -19.33
C SER A 187 19.50 -4.88 -18.49
N ASP A 188 20.61 -4.57 -17.83
CA ASP A 188 20.77 -3.32 -17.08
C ASP A 188 20.73 -2.09 -17.98
N LEU A 189 21.28 -2.18 -19.20
CA LEU A 189 21.17 -1.12 -20.20
C LEU A 189 19.74 -0.97 -20.74
N GLU A 190 19.06 -2.10 -21.04
CA GLU A 190 17.68 -2.11 -21.55
C GLU A 190 16.70 -1.44 -20.58
N PHE A 191 16.83 -1.73 -19.28
CA PHE A 191 15.92 -1.23 -18.24
C PHE A 191 16.47 -0.05 -17.43
N ARG A 192 17.56 0.59 -17.87
CA ARG A 192 18.13 1.75 -17.19
C ARG A 192 17.11 2.87 -17.00
N GLY A 193 16.36 3.20 -18.03
CA GLY A 193 15.34 4.25 -17.97
C GLY A 193 14.23 3.94 -16.96
N LEU A 194 13.93 2.66 -16.72
CA LEU A 194 12.99 2.26 -15.66
C LEU A 194 13.54 2.60 -14.28
N SER A 195 14.83 2.33 -14.03
CA SER A 195 15.48 2.68 -12.76
C SER A 195 15.38 4.19 -12.47
N ASP A 196 15.66 5.02 -13.48
CA ASP A 196 15.66 6.48 -13.34
C ASP A 196 14.26 7.03 -13.03
N VAL A 197 13.24 6.49 -13.71
CA VAL A 197 11.82 6.83 -13.44
C VAL A 197 11.43 6.41 -12.03
N VAL A 198 11.80 5.21 -11.60
CA VAL A 198 11.44 4.70 -10.27
C VAL A 198 12.00 5.58 -9.15
N ILE A 199 13.27 6.01 -9.26
CA ILE A 199 13.89 6.88 -8.24
C ILE A 199 13.23 8.26 -8.22
N SER A 200 12.92 8.80 -9.39
CA SER A 200 12.25 10.09 -9.52
C SER A 200 10.83 10.05 -8.93
N CYS A 201 10.15 8.91 -9.05
CA CYS A 201 8.79 8.72 -8.53
C CYS A 201 8.74 8.17 -7.10
N LEU A 202 9.87 7.81 -6.49
CA LEU A 202 9.90 7.24 -5.14
C LEU A 202 9.60 8.35 -4.10
N PRO A 203 8.57 8.20 -3.26
CA PRO A 203 8.30 9.15 -2.19
C PRO A 203 9.25 8.92 -0.99
N ASP A 204 9.58 10.00 -0.28
CA ASP A 204 10.61 9.98 0.78
C ASP A 204 10.26 9.05 1.94
N ASN A 205 8.97 8.93 2.26
CA ASN A 205 8.46 8.05 3.32
C ASN A 205 8.65 6.56 3.03
N LEU A 206 8.91 6.17 1.77
CA LEU A 206 9.20 4.79 1.39
C LEU A 206 10.70 4.51 1.28
N LEU A 207 11.55 5.55 1.28
CA LEU A 207 12.98 5.42 1.08
C LEU A 207 13.66 4.85 2.32
N GLU A 208 13.38 5.39 3.51
CA GLU A 208 13.94 4.92 4.78
C GLU A 208 13.70 3.42 5.07
N PRO A 209 12.46 2.88 4.98
CA PRO A 209 12.24 1.44 5.20
C PRO A 209 12.87 0.56 4.11
N LEU A 210 13.06 1.09 2.90
CA LEU A 210 13.71 0.38 1.81
C LEU A 210 15.22 0.29 2.06
N LEU A 211 15.86 1.40 2.46
CA LEU A 211 17.28 1.42 2.81
C LEU A 211 17.56 0.55 4.04
N ASP A 212 16.64 0.48 5.01
CA ASP A 212 16.73 -0.42 6.16
C ASP A 212 16.78 -1.88 5.74
N ARG A 213 15.87 -2.26 4.84
CA ARG A 213 15.83 -3.62 4.28
C ARG A 213 17.11 -3.99 3.53
N LEU A 214 17.76 -3.00 2.91
CA LEU A 214 19.03 -3.18 2.22
C LEU A 214 20.25 -3.08 3.14
N GLN A 215 20.04 -2.83 4.43
CA GLN A 215 21.10 -2.61 5.42
C GLN A 215 22.04 -1.46 5.02
N LEU A 216 21.50 -0.47 4.30
CA LEU A 216 22.22 0.73 3.86
C LEU A 216 22.05 1.91 4.83
N ASN A 217 21.29 1.71 5.91
CA ASN A 217 21.05 2.69 6.96
C ASN A 217 22.30 2.94 7.80
N GLY A 218 23.22 3.76 7.30
CA GLY A 218 23.97 4.66 8.17
C GLY A 218 23.00 5.69 8.76
N SER A 219 23.32 6.31 9.90
CA SER A 219 22.53 7.39 10.52
C SER A 219 22.37 8.59 9.57
N MET A 220 21.43 8.51 8.61
CA MET A 220 21.24 9.48 7.54
C MET A 220 20.01 10.33 7.85
N THR A 221 20.21 11.63 8.04
CA THR A 221 19.12 12.60 8.28
C THR A 221 18.36 12.96 7.00
N HIS A 222 18.98 12.79 5.82
CA HIS A 222 18.42 13.14 4.50
C HIS A 222 18.64 12.00 3.48
N PRO A 223 17.78 10.96 3.48
CA PRO A 223 17.95 9.77 2.63
C PRO A 223 17.98 10.05 1.13
N ARG A 224 17.25 11.08 0.66
CA ARG A 224 17.16 11.42 -0.77
C ARG A 224 18.44 12.06 -1.31
N GLU A 225 18.96 13.04 -0.58
CA GLU A 225 20.23 13.70 -0.92
C GLU A 225 21.39 12.71 -0.90
N TRP A 226 21.37 11.77 0.06
CA TRP A 226 22.35 10.69 0.10
C TRP A 226 22.30 9.82 -1.17
N LEU A 227 21.10 9.41 -1.61
CA LEU A 227 20.90 8.58 -2.80
C LEU A 227 21.40 9.27 -4.08
N ASP A 228 21.26 10.59 -4.14
CA ASP A 228 21.72 11.42 -5.26
C ASP A 228 23.26 11.54 -5.29
N LEU A 229 23.92 11.44 -4.14
CA LEU A 229 25.38 11.47 -4.00
C LEU A 229 26.03 10.08 -4.01
N THR A 230 25.25 9.00 -3.92
CA THR A 230 25.79 7.63 -3.85
C THR A 230 26.25 7.11 -5.21
N GLU A 231 27.12 6.09 -5.17
CA GLU A 231 27.52 5.27 -6.32
C GLU A 231 26.32 4.84 -7.20
N PRO A 232 26.43 4.94 -8.54
CA PRO A 232 25.37 4.56 -9.47
C PRO A 232 24.91 3.10 -9.34
N SER A 233 25.79 2.21 -8.87
CA SER A 233 25.50 0.81 -8.62
C SER A 233 24.48 0.63 -7.47
N ILE A 234 24.67 1.35 -6.36
CA ILE A 234 23.76 1.32 -5.20
C ILE A 234 22.41 1.91 -5.59
N ARG A 235 22.43 3.03 -6.32
CA ARG A 235 21.22 3.66 -6.86
C ARG A 235 20.41 2.68 -7.71
N THR A 236 21.08 1.91 -8.57
CA THR A 236 20.43 0.90 -9.42
C THR A 236 19.81 -0.22 -8.60
N VAL A 237 20.47 -0.68 -7.53
CA VAL A 237 19.92 -1.69 -6.60
C VAL A 237 18.68 -1.13 -5.88
N VAL A 238 18.74 0.09 -5.36
CA VAL A 238 17.61 0.76 -4.71
C VAL A 238 16.41 0.88 -5.68
N ALA A 239 16.65 1.27 -6.93
CA ALA A 239 15.60 1.35 -7.94
C ALA A 239 14.97 -0.01 -8.23
N LYS A 240 15.79 -1.05 -8.41
CA LYS A 240 15.31 -2.43 -8.58
C LYS A 240 14.45 -2.84 -7.38
N GLU A 241 14.85 -2.47 -6.16
CA GLU A 241 14.16 -2.84 -4.93
C GLU A 241 12.87 -2.09 -4.66
N ALA A 242 12.76 -0.87 -5.18
CA ALA A 242 11.53 -0.09 -5.18
C ALA A 242 10.45 -0.68 -6.10
N LEU A 243 10.84 -1.48 -7.11
CA LEU A 243 9.90 -2.27 -7.90
C LEU A 243 9.36 -3.42 -7.04
N GLN A 244 8.15 -3.19 -6.49
CA GLN A 244 7.42 -4.17 -5.69
C GLN A 244 6.16 -4.64 -6.41
N TRP A 245 5.84 -5.93 -6.26
CA TRP A 245 4.54 -6.45 -6.65
C TRP A 245 3.63 -6.52 -5.43
N ARG A 246 2.80 -5.50 -5.23
CA ARG A 246 1.81 -5.45 -4.16
C ARG A 246 0.43 -5.61 -4.78
N LYS A 247 -0.04 -6.84 -4.99
CA LYS A 247 -1.41 -7.06 -5.48
C LYS A 247 -2.35 -7.44 -4.34
N THR A 248 -2.59 -6.51 -3.44
CA THR A 248 -3.75 -6.60 -2.55
C THR A 248 -4.86 -5.80 -3.24
N LYS A 249 -5.77 -6.47 -3.98
CA LYS A 249 -6.98 -5.82 -4.54
C LYS A 249 -7.69 -4.95 -3.50
N GLN A 250 -7.61 -5.37 -2.23
CA GLN A 250 -8.14 -4.68 -1.07
C GLN A 250 -7.41 -3.35 -0.77
N GLU A 251 -6.08 -3.32 -0.82
CA GLU A 251 -5.32 -2.08 -0.58
C GLU A 251 -5.56 -1.05 -1.69
N TYR A 252 -5.54 -1.45 -2.96
CA TYR A 252 -5.88 -0.56 -4.08
C TYR A 252 -7.29 0.01 -3.96
N SER A 253 -8.28 -0.83 -3.58
CA SER A 253 -9.64 -0.35 -3.35
C SER A 253 -9.70 0.65 -2.20
N THR A 254 -8.99 0.42 -1.10
CA THR A 254 -8.98 1.35 0.04
C THR A 254 -8.25 2.65 -0.26
N TRP A 255 -7.13 2.62 -0.98
CA TRP A 255 -6.40 3.82 -1.37
C TRP A 255 -7.17 4.64 -2.41
N ARG A 256 -7.85 3.98 -3.34
CA ARG A 256 -8.73 4.64 -4.31
C ARG A 256 -9.92 5.30 -3.64
N GLU A 257 -10.54 4.64 -2.67
CA GLU A 257 -11.65 5.21 -1.90
C GLU A 257 -11.18 6.38 -1.03
N LYS A 258 -10.05 6.24 -0.33
CA LYS A 258 -9.43 7.35 0.43
C LYS A 258 -9.08 8.54 -0.47
N GLY A 259 -8.51 8.28 -1.64
CA GLY A 259 -8.18 9.31 -2.63
C GLY A 259 -9.41 10.02 -3.17
N LYS A 260 -10.49 9.27 -3.45
CA LYS A 260 -11.78 9.83 -3.86
C LYS A 260 -12.36 10.75 -2.79
N ILE A 261 -12.43 10.30 -1.54
CA ILE A 261 -12.93 11.09 -0.40
C ILE A 261 -12.09 12.36 -0.22
N HIS A 262 -10.76 12.26 -0.33
CA HIS A 262 -9.87 13.40 -0.21
C HIS A 262 -10.10 14.44 -1.32
N LEU A 263 -10.24 14.00 -2.57
CA LEU A 263 -10.50 14.86 -3.71
C LEU A 263 -11.89 15.54 -3.61
N GLU A 264 -12.91 14.78 -3.20
CA GLU A 264 -14.25 15.33 -2.92
C GLU A 264 -14.19 16.43 -1.84
N ASN A 265 -13.43 16.21 -0.77
CA ASN A 265 -13.23 17.21 0.29
C ASN A 265 -12.53 18.47 -0.23
N ILE A 266 -11.48 18.33 -1.04
CA ILE A 266 -10.78 19.48 -1.64
C ILE A 266 -11.72 20.28 -2.54
N ILE A 267 -12.49 19.61 -3.40
CA ILE A 267 -13.45 20.26 -4.28
C ILE A 267 -14.52 21.00 -3.47
N SER A 268 -15.10 20.35 -2.46
CA SER A 268 -16.10 20.97 -1.59
C SER A 268 -15.53 22.19 -0.86
N MET A 269 -14.29 22.10 -0.36
CA MET A 269 -13.64 23.22 0.31
C MET A 269 -13.37 24.37 -0.64
N THR A 270 -12.88 24.09 -1.84
CA THR A 270 -12.63 25.08 -2.87
C THR A 270 -13.93 25.77 -3.31
N LEU A 271 -15.02 25.02 -3.45
CA LEU A 271 -16.32 25.59 -3.79
C LEU A 271 -16.84 26.48 -2.65
N CYS A 272 -16.70 26.05 -1.39
CA CYS A 272 -17.07 26.86 -0.24
C CYS A 272 -16.25 28.15 -0.13
N THR A 273 -14.93 28.09 -0.36
CA THR A 273 -14.07 29.28 -0.33
C THR A 273 -14.39 30.23 -1.47
N LEU A 274 -14.69 29.72 -2.67
CA LEU A 274 -15.14 30.53 -3.80
C LEU A 274 -16.47 31.21 -3.54
N MET A 275 -17.44 30.50 -2.94
CA MET A 275 -18.73 31.10 -2.55
C MET A 275 -18.54 32.21 -1.51
N LYS A 276 -17.70 31.99 -0.49
CA LYS A 276 -17.37 33.01 0.52
C LYS A 276 -16.68 34.22 -0.10
N LEU A 277 -15.71 34.00 -1.01
CA LEU A 277 -15.01 35.07 -1.70
C LEU A 277 -15.97 35.88 -2.57
N LYS A 278 -16.89 35.22 -3.27
CA LYS A 278 -17.92 35.90 -4.07
C LYS A 278 -18.88 36.73 -3.19
N SER A 279 -19.29 36.19 -2.05
CA SER A 279 -20.12 36.92 -1.08
C SER A 279 -19.39 38.15 -0.53
N LEU A 280 -18.12 37.97 -0.14
CA LEU A 280 -17.28 39.06 0.33
C LEU A 280 -17.13 40.13 -0.75
N ASN A 281 -16.86 39.75 -2.00
CA ASN A 281 -16.71 40.72 -3.09
C ASN A 281 -17.99 41.56 -3.30
N ASN A 282 -19.17 40.97 -3.12
CA ASN A 282 -20.43 41.69 -3.24
C ASN A 282 -20.67 42.66 -2.07
N GLU A 283 -20.35 42.23 -0.85
CA GLU A 283 -20.63 42.97 0.39
C GLU A 283 -19.49 43.93 0.77
N TRP A 284 -18.30 43.77 0.19
CA TRP A 284 -17.08 44.51 0.54
C TRP A 284 -17.28 46.03 0.49
N SER A 285 -17.99 46.52 -0.53
CA SER A 285 -18.25 47.96 -0.67
C SER A 285 -19.14 48.50 0.46
N VAL A 286 -20.05 47.70 1.01
CA VAL A 286 -20.93 48.08 2.13
C VAL A 286 -20.14 48.04 3.42
N ILE A 287 -19.43 46.94 3.68
CA ILE A 287 -18.59 46.75 4.87
C ILE A 287 -17.55 47.87 4.96
N LEU A 288 -16.87 48.20 3.87
CA LEU A 288 -15.89 49.28 3.84
C LEU A 288 -16.52 50.64 4.15
N ARG A 289 -17.72 50.92 3.61
CA ARG A 289 -18.44 52.16 3.91
C ARG A 289 -18.88 52.23 5.38
N GLU A 290 -19.32 51.11 5.96
CA GLU A 290 -19.68 51.04 7.38
C GLU A 290 -18.46 51.25 8.27
N ILE A 291 -17.33 50.59 7.98
CA ILE A 291 -16.07 50.81 8.72
C ILE A 291 -15.63 52.27 8.63
N ILE A 292 -15.66 52.88 7.44
CA ILE A 292 -15.31 54.30 7.28
C ILE A 292 -16.28 55.19 8.06
N ARG A 293 -17.58 54.89 8.03
CA ARG A 293 -18.58 55.65 8.79
C ARG A 293 -18.36 55.53 10.29
N ASP A 294 -18.21 54.31 10.80
CA ASP A 294 -18.04 54.03 12.23
C ASP A 294 -16.75 54.65 12.75
N THR A 295 -15.65 54.54 12.00
CA THR A 295 -14.39 55.21 12.36
C THR A 295 -14.51 56.73 12.36
N LEU A 296 -15.26 57.33 11.42
CA LEU A 296 -15.52 58.77 11.43
C LEU A 296 -16.39 59.20 12.61
N VAL A 297 -17.40 58.40 12.95
CA VAL A 297 -18.30 58.64 14.09
C VAL A 297 -17.51 58.56 15.40
N ASP A 298 -16.68 57.53 15.56
CA ASP A 298 -15.80 57.37 16.72
C ASP A 298 -14.82 58.54 16.84
N TYR A 299 -14.26 59.02 15.71
CA TYR A 299 -13.39 60.20 15.70
C TYR A 299 -14.16 61.50 16.02
N SER A 300 -15.40 61.64 15.56
CA SER A 300 -16.23 62.81 15.87
C SER A 300 -16.65 62.89 17.34
N HIS A 301 -16.68 61.74 18.03
CA HIS A 301 -16.97 61.63 19.45
C HIS A 301 -15.73 61.28 20.28
N ILE A 302 -14.53 61.67 19.83
CA ILE A 302 -13.25 61.28 20.45
C ILE A 302 -13.19 61.60 21.95
N ASP A 303 -13.74 62.73 22.40
CA ASP A 303 -13.76 63.11 23.82
C ASP A 303 -14.67 62.23 24.67
N THR A 304 -15.74 61.70 24.08
CA THR A 304 -16.69 60.81 24.75
C THR A 304 -16.18 59.38 24.74
N TYR A 305 -15.54 58.97 23.64
CA TYR A 305 -14.85 57.70 23.49
C TYR A 305 -13.65 57.59 24.45
N MET A 306 -12.82 58.63 24.54
CA MET A 306 -11.69 58.72 25.50
C MET A 306 -12.18 58.63 26.96
N LYS A 307 -13.30 59.30 27.29
CA LYS A 307 -13.93 59.17 28.61
C LYS A 307 -14.50 57.78 28.87
N GLN A 308 -15.07 57.12 27.86
CA GLN A 308 -15.57 55.75 27.99
C GLN A 308 -14.44 54.72 28.12
N CYS A 309 -13.35 54.85 27.37
CA CYS A 309 -12.14 54.04 27.53
C CYS A 309 -11.45 54.26 28.88
N ALA A 310 -11.48 55.49 29.42
CA ALA A 310 -11.03 55.78 30.78
C ALA A 310 -11.96 55.18 31.86
N SER A 311 -13.27 55.11 31.60
CA SER A 311 -14.26 54.54 32.53
C SER A 311 -14.32 53.00 32.52
N LYS A 312 -14.09 52.38 31.34
CA LYS A 312 -13.99 50.93 31.14
C LYS A 312 -12.53 50.49 31.21
N GLY A 313 -11.85 50.78 32.33
CA GLY A 313 -10.58 50.17 32.79
C GLY A 313 -9.65 49.53 31.75
N CYS A 314 -9.31 50.20 30.65
CA CYS A 314 -8.24 49.77 29.73
C CYS A 314 -6.94 50.55 29.97
N PHE A 315 -6.67 50.90 31.23
CA PHE A 315 -5.31 51.19 31.71
C PHE A 315 -4.90 50.07 32.66
N GLY A 316 -4.55 48.93 32.07
CA GLY A 316 -4.20 47.74 32.84
C GLY A 316 -3.55 46.64 32.01
N HIS A 317 -2.70 46.97 31.03
CA HIS A 317 -1.56 46.15 30.57
C HIS A 317 -0.92 46.76 29.30
N ALA A 318 -0.24 47.91 29.44
CA ALA A 318 0.74 48.33 28.44
C ALA A 318 1.59 49.48 29.00
N PHE A 319 2.38 49.23 30.04
CA PHE A 319 3.66 49.91 30.28
C PHE A 319 4.37 49.19 31.44
N GLN A 320 5.04 48.09 31.11
CA GLN A 320 6.20 47.64 31.87
C GLN A 320 7.32 47.34 30.87
N VAL A 321 7.97 48.43 30.45
CA VAL A 321 9.35 48.39 29.99
C VAL A 321 10.16 49.10 31.06
N ARG A 322 10.72 48.29 31.96
CA ARG A 322 12.08 48.45 32.45
C ARG A 322 12.57 47.11 32.99
#